data_AF-A0A959S276-F1
#
_entry.id   AF-A0A959S276-F1
#
_cell.length_a   1.000
_cell.length_b   1.000
_cell.length_c   1.000
_cell.angle_alpha   90.00
_cell.angle_beta   90.00
_cell.angle_gamma   90.00
#
_symmetry.space_group_name_H-M   'P 1'
#
loop_
_entity.id
_entity.type
_entity.pdbx_description
1 polymer ?
#
loop_
_entity_poly.entity_id
_entity_poly.type
_entity_poly.pdbx_seq_one_letter_code
_entity_poly.pdbx_strand_id
1 'polypeptide(L)'
;MKSYFFILTIVTYLTACSNSNKDVIHNDIYKLVVTVDSVRIIEEANEYLKLEPVPITNFTCERSLGTKNDFYSEGDYWWPNPDFPDSPYVKKDGLTNPENFKDHRIAMRNMSIYVASLTAAFKISKDRRYAEHAVKHLKTWFVDEETKMNPSMNFAQAIKGICSGRGVGLIDGIHLVEPARAVSVLKTLGGIDDRDFTAIKKWFTQFLEWMTTHEYGIDERERKNNHGSAWVMQAAEYARLTENEQQLKY
;
A
#
# COMPACT_ATOMS: atom_id res chain seq x y z
N MET A 1 -62.05 21.02 54.02
CA MET A 1 -61.12 21.81 53.16
C MET A 1 -59.97 20.86 52.79
N LYS A 2 -59.98 20.33 51.56
CA LYS A 2 -58.96 19.51 50.83
C LYS A 2 -58.10 18.53 51.68
N SER A 3 -58.35 17.21 51.72
CA SER A 3 -58.01 16.16 50.71
C SER A 3 -56.51 16.19 50.33
N TYR A 4 -55.64 15.17 50.44
CA TYR A 4 -55.77 13.71 50.33
C TYR A 4 -54.65 12.96 51.11
N PHE A 5 -54.99 11.79 51.66
CA PHE A 5 -54.07 10.69 51.95
C PHE A 5 -53.58 10.10 50.63
N PHE A 6 -52.28 9.84 50.46
CA PHE A 6 -51.82 8.73 49.62
C PHE A 6 -50.46 8.21 50.09
N ILE A 7 -50.49 6.95 50.50
CA ILE A 7 -49.35 6.09 50.82
C ILE A 7 -48.58 5.87 49.51
N LEU A 8 -47.28 6.19 49.49
CA LEU A 8 -46.43 5.87 48.34
C LEU A 8 -46.04 4.39 48.42
N THR A 9 -46.85 3.56 47.79
CA THR A 9 -46.54 2.14 47.55
C THR A 9 -45.38 2.05 46.58
N ILE A 10 -44.27 1.44 47.03
CA ILE A 10 -43.23 0.93 46.15
C ILE A 10 -43.85 -0.19 45.31
N VAL A 11 -44.04 0.06 44.02
CA VAL A 11 -44.27 -1.00 43.02
C VAL A 11 -43.31 -0.76 41.87
N THR A 12 -42.31 -1.63 41.84
CA THR A 12 -41.43 -1.93 40.71
C THR A 12 -42.22 -2.09 39.41
N TYR A 13 -41.89 -1.29 38.38
CA TYR A 13 -42.16 -1.63 36.99
C TYR A 13 -40.85 -1.56 36.18
N LEU A 14 -40.26 -2.75 36.02
CA LEU A 14 -39.55 -3.27 34.85
C LEU A 14 -38.82 -2.24 33.96
N THR A 15 -37.53 -2.08 34.24
CA THR A 15 -36.48 -1.88 33.23
C THR A 15 -36.41 -3.08 32.29
N ALA A 16 -36.94 -2.98 31.07
CA ALA A 16 -36.68 -3.96 30.00
C ALA A 16 -37.06 -3.47 28.58
N CYS A 17 -36.71 -2.25 28.17
CA CYS A 17 -36.85 -1.81 26.76
C CYS A 17 -35.87 -0.67 26.44
N SER A 18 -34.56 -0.86 26.59
CA SER A 18 -33.59 0.14 26.11
C SER A 18 -32.28 -0.42 25.56
N ASN A 19 -32.03 -1.72 25.65
CA ASN A 19 -30.86 -2.35 25.02
C ASN A 19 -31.17 -2.85 23.61
N SER A 20 -32.36 -3.42 23.38
CA SER A 20 -32.74 -3.92 22.05
C SER A 20 -32.73 -2.85 20.96
N ASN A 21 -33.23 -1.64 21.23
CA ASN A 21 -33.25 -0.56 20.23
C ASN A 21 -31.87 0.00 19.90
N LYS A 22 -30.92 0.02 20.85
CA LYS A 22 -29.55 0.47 20.58
C LYS A 22 -28.78 -0.58 19.76
N ASP A 23 -28.92 -1.85 20.12
CA ASP A 23 -28.27 -2.95 19.39
C ASP A 23 -28.84 -3.14 17.98
N VAL A 24 -30.15 -2.88 17.78
CA VAL A 24 -30.80 -2.89 16.46
C VAL A 24 -30.33 -1.72 15.60
N ILE A 25 -30.35 -0.49 16.12
CA ILE A 25 -29.87 0.70 15.37
C ILE A 25 -28.38 0.56 15.02
N HIS A 26 -27.57 0.04 15.94
CA HIS A 26 -26.14 -0.19 15.71
C HIS A 26 -25.89 -1.25 14.62
N ASN A 27 -26.61 -2.37 14.66
CA ASN A 27 -26.54 -3.39 13.61
C ASN A 27 -27.02 -2.89 12.25
N ASP A 28 -28.03 -2.03 12.21
CA ASP A 28 -28.55 -1.46 10.96
C ASP A 28 -27.56 -0.47 10.34
N ILE A 29 -26.86 0.33 11.16
CA ILE A 29 -25.77 1.20 10.68
C ILE A 29 -24.62 0.36 10.12
N TYR A 30 -24.20 -0.71 10.80
CA TYR A 30 -23.15 -1.59 10.28
C TYR A 30 -23.54 -2.25 8.96
N LYS A 31 -24.76 -2.77 8.86
CA LYS A 31 -25.27 -3.34 7.61
C LYS A 31 -25.30 -2.31 6.50
N LEU A 32 -25.70 -1.07 6.80
CA LEU A 32 -25.71 0.02 5.82
C LEU A 32 -24.30 0.34 5.34
N VAL A 33 -23.33 0.52 6.25
CA VAL A 33 -21.92 0.78 5.91
C VAL A 33 -21.36 -0.35 5.06
N VAL A 34 -21.55 -1.61 5.49
CA VAL A 34 -21.10 -2.78 4.72
C VAL A 34 -21.73 -2.81 3.33
N THR A 35 -23.03 -2.52 3.22
CA THR A 35 -23.73 -2.52 1.92
C THR A 35 -23.21 -1.42 1.00
N VAL A 36 -23.13 -0.17 1.50
CA VAL A 36 -22.67 0.99 0.73
C VAL A 36 -21.22 0.82 0.30
N ASP A 37 -20.33 0.41 1.21
CA ASP A 37 -18.93 0.16 0.86
C ASP A 37 -18.79 -1.00 -0.11
N SER A 38 -19.59 -2.07 0.03
CA SER A 38 -19.53 -3.19 -0.90
C SER A 38 -19.90 -2.78 -2.33
N VAL A 39 -20.94 -1.95 -2.50
CA VAL A 39 -21.33 -1.41 -3.80
C VAL A 39 -20.21 -0.57 -4.40
N ARG A 40 -19.69 0.40 -3.64
CA ARG A 40 -18.60 1.28 -4.10
C ARG A 40 -17.35 0.49 -4.50
N ILE A 41 -16.93 -0.48 -3.67
CA ILE A 41 -15.74 -1.31 -3.94
C ILE A 41 -15.94 -2.12 -5.22
N ILE A 42 -17.12 -2.71 -5.43
CA ILE A 42 -17.41 -3.50 -6.63
C ILE A 42 -17.44 -2.61 -7.87
N GLU A 43 -18.04 -1.41 -7.79
CA GLU A 43 -18.06 -0.44 -8.89
C GLU A 43 -16.64 0.01 -9.28
N GLU A 44 -15.81 0.38 -8.31
CA GLU A 44 -14.40 0.73 -8.57
C GLU A 44 -13.62 -0.45 -9.18
N ALA A 45 -13.79 -1.66 -8.63
CA ALA A 45 -13.13 -2.86 -9.14
C ALA A 45 -13.56 -3.21 -10.57
N ASN A 46 -14.81 -2.94 -10.96
CA ASN A 46 -15.28 -3.12 -12.33
C ASN A 46 -14.56 -2.20 -13.32
N GLU A 47 -14.17 -0.99 -12.91
CA GLU A 47 -13.33 -0.11 -13.74
C GLU A 47 -11.90 -0.66 -13.83
N TYR A 48 -11.33 -1.14 -12.72
CA TYR A 48 -9.98 -1.70 -12.72
C TYR A 48 -9.85 -3.05 -13.46
N LEU A 49 -10.94 -3.82 -13.59
CA LEU A 49 -10.98 -5.00 -14.46
C LEU A 49 -10.71 -4.67 -15.94
N LYS A 50 -10.97 -3.43 -16.37
CA LYS A 50 -10.74 -2.98 -17.75
C LYS A 50 -9.29 -2.51 -17.97
N LEU A 51 -8.52 -2.33 -16.91
CA LEU A 51 -7.17 -1.78 -16.97
C LEU A 51 -6.13 -2.90 -16.98
N GLU A 52 -5.26 -2.86 -17.98
CA GLU A 52 -4.13 -3.78 -18.11
C GLU A 52 -2.98 -3.39 -17.16
N PRO A 53 -2.16 -4.37 -16.73
CA PRO A 53 -0.95 -4.07 -15.96
C PRO A 53 -0.01 -3.13 -16.72
N VAL A 54 0.52 -2.13 -16.01
CA VAL A 54 1.51 -1.19 -16.54
C VAL A 54 2.80 -1.38 -15.75
N PRO A 55 3.76 -2.19 -16.24
CA PRO A 55 5.01 -2.43 -15.53
C PRO A 55 5.93 -1.20 -15.59
N ILE A 56 6.90 -1.15 -14.67
CA ILE A 56 7.90 -0.07 -14.67
C ILE A 56 8.76 -0.07 -15.94
N THR A 57 8.91 -1.22 -16.60
CA THR A 57 9.70 -1.38 -17.83
C THR A 57 9.10 -0.65 -19.03
N ASN A 58 7.86 -0.14 -18.93
CA ASN A 58 7.24 0.72 -19.94
C ASN A 58 7.78 2.15 -19.92
N PHE A 59 8.56 2.53 -18.90
CA PHE A 59 9.05 3.88 -18.72
C PHE A 59 10.57 3.90 -18.72
N THR A 60 11.14 4.98 -19.23
CA THR A 60 12.58 5.22 -19.23
C THR A 60 12.86 6.65 -18.82
N CYS A 61 13.99 6.85 -18.15
CA CYS A 61 14.52 8.16 -17.85
C CYS A 61 16.02 8.12 -18.13
N GLU A 62 16.51 9.00 -19.02
CA GLU A 62 17.93 9.06 -19.38
C GLU A 62 18.83 9.40 -18.18
N ARG A 63 18.27 9.98 -17.12
CA ARG A 63 18.99 10.30 -15.88
C ARG A 63 19.11 9.10 -14.93
N SER A 64 18.40 8.00 -15.20
CA SER A 64 18.53 6.76 -14.43
C SER A 64 19.83 6.05 -14.79
N LEU A 65 20.56 5.59 -13.78
CA LEU A 65 21.73 4.71 -13.94
C LEU A 65 21.37 3.22 -13.74
N GLY A 66 20.10 2.92 -13.48
CA GLY A 66 19.59 1.56 -13.31
C GLY A 66 19.25 0.88 -14.64
N THR A 67 18.92 -0.40 -14.57
CA THR A 67 18.34 -1.15 -15.68
C THR A 67 16.85 -0.81 -15.84
N LYS A 68 16.22 -1.25 -16.94
CA LYS A 68 14.77 -1.08 -17.16
C LYS A 68 13.90 -1.69 -16.05
N ASN A 69 14.43 -2.70 -15.35
CA ASN A 69 13.74 -3.41 -14.26
C ASN A 69 14.04 -2.77 -12.89
N ASP A 70 14.86 -1.73 -12.81
CA ASP A 70 15.14 -1.04 -11.55
C ASP A 70 14.18 0.13 -11.32
N PHE A 71 13.64 0.23 -10.11
CA PHE A 71 12.79 1.36 -9.74
C PHE A 71 13.61 2.65 -9.68
N TYR A 72 13.12 3.69 -10.35
CA TYR A 72 13.74 5.00 -10.42
C TYR A 72 12.75 6.09 -10.07
N SER A 73 13.22 7.07 -9.31
CA SER A 73 12.48 8.29 -9.00
C SER A 73 13.46 9.40 -8.63
N GLU A 74 12.99 10.64 -8.63
CA GLU A 74 13.82 11.80 -8.28
C GLU A 74 13.37 12.42 -6.97
N GLY A 75 14.31 13.04 -6.23
CA GLY A 75 14.00 13.73 -4.99
C GLY A 75 13.09 14.95 -5.26
N ASP A 76 11.93 15.00 -4.60
CA ASP A 76 10.87 15.99 -4.90
C ASP A 76 11.33 17.44 -4.84
N TYR A 77 12.18 17.77 -3.87
CA TYR A 77 12.57 19.14 -3.56
C TYR A 77 13.90 19.57 -4.17
N TRP A 78 14.36 18.89 -5.22
CA TRP A 78 15.65 19.19 -5.86
C TRP A 78 15.44 19.81 -7.24
N TRP A 79 16.07 20.97 -7.45
CA TRP A 79 15.85 21.81 -8.63
C TRP A 79 17.15 22.14 -9.35
N PRO A 80 17.11 22.38 -10.67
CA PRO A 80 18.23 22.99 -11.38
C PRO A 80 18.66 24.29 -10.71
N ASN A 81 19.98 24.52 -10.65
CA ASN A 81 20.53 25.78 -10.23
C ASN A 81 20.43 26.80 -11.39
N PRO A 82 19.69 27.92 -11.25
CA PRO A 82 19.50 28.88 -12.34
C PRO A 82 20.78 29.59 -12.75
N ASP A 83 21.73 29.77 -11.83
CA ASP A 83 22.97 30.49 -12.07
C ASP A 83 24.03 29.60 -12.75
N PHE A 84 23.95 28.29 -12.51
CA PHE A 84 24.88 27.29 -13.03
C PHE A 84 24.12 26.03 -13.51
N PRO A 85 23.60 26.03 -14.74
CA PRO A 85 22.72 24.96 -15.23
C PRO A 85 23.32 23.54 -15.20
N ASP A 86 24.65 23.44 -15.29
CA ASP A 86 25.40 22.17 -15.27
C ASP A 86 25.82 21.72 -13.86
N SER A 87 25.55 22.53 -12.83
CA SER A 87 25.87 22.19 -11.44
C SER A 87 24.89 21.18 -10.84
N PRO A 88 25.24 20.51 -9.72
CA PRO A 88 24.30 19.68 -8.99
C PRO A 88 23.03 20.42 -8.61
N TYR A 89 21.91 19.70 -8.54
CA TYR A 89 20.65 20.29 -8.13
C TYR A 89 20.72 20.88 -6.71
N VAL A 90 19.92 21.91 -6.48
CA VAL A 90 19.81 22.59 -5.18
C VAL A 90 18.48 22.26 -4.52
N LYS A 91 18.50 22.12 -3.18
CA LYS A 91 17.30 21.79 -2.42
C LYS A 91 16.42 23.04 -2.22
N LYS A 92 15.13 22.94 -2.55
CA LYS A 92 14.07 23.91 -2.25
C LYS A 92 12.94 23.20 -1.51
N ASP A 93 13.07 23.14 -0.18
CA ASP A 93 12.19 22.35 0.67
C ASP A 93 10.70 22.76 0.50
N GLY A 94 9.81 21.77 0.40
CA GLY A 94 8.37 21.99 0.23
C GLY A 94 7.95 22.42 -1.19
N LEU A 95 8.89 22.64 -2.12
CA LEU A 95 8.60 22.97 -3.51
C LEU A 95 8.93 21.76 -4.39
N THR A 96 7.91 21.00 -4.78
CA THR A 96 8.08 19.86 -5.68
C THR A 96 8.47 20.32 -7.09
N ASN A 97 9.56 19.79 -7.63
CA ASN A 97 9.97 20.02 -9.00
C ASN A 97 9.00 19.31 -9.97
N PRO A 98 8.26 20.04 -10.82
CA PRO A 98 7.31 19.43 -11.76
C PRO A 98 7.99 18.60 -12.86
N GLU A 99 9.28 18.85 -13.13
CA GLU A 99 10.08 18.15 -14.13
C GLU A 99 10.68 16.83 -13.62
N ASN A 100 10.37 16.45 -12.38
CA ASN A 100 10.80 15.16 -11.85
C ASN A 100 10.17 14.00 -12.61
N PHE A 101 10.98 12.98 -12.86
CA PHE A 101 10.50 11.68 -13.30
C PHE A 101 9.66 11.03 -12.19
N LYS A 102 8.38 10.81 -12.49
CA LYS A 102 7.36 10.33 -11.54
C LYS A 102 6.64 9.07 -12.00
N ASP A 103 6.95 8.57 -13.19
CA ASP A 103 6.14 7.54 -13.84
C ASP A 103 6.18 6.21 -13.09
N HIS A 104 7.33 5.79 -12.56
CA HIS A 104 7.40 4.56 -11.75
C HIS A 104 6.58 4.67 -10.46
N ARG A 105 6.58 5.83 -9.78
CA ARG A 105 5.74 6.05 -8.59
C ARG A 105 4.26 5.98 -8.94
N ILE A 106 3.86 6.60 -10.05
CA ILE A 106 2.48 6.58 -10.53
C ILE A 106 2.06 5.15 -10.88
N ALA A 107 2.89 4.40 -11.60
CA ALA A 107 2.64 3.02 -11.96
C ALA A 107 2.50 2.13 -10.72
N MET A 108 3.40 2.27 -9.74
CA MET A 108 3.37 1.49 -8.49
C MET A 108 2.13 1.80 -7.66
N ARG A 109 1.79 3.09 -7.51
CA ARG A 109 0.58 3.52 -6.81
C ARG A 109 -0.68 2.97 -7.49
N ASN A 110 -0.76 3.05 -8.81
CA ASN A 110 -1.91 2.55 -9.56
C ASN A 110 -2.03 1.02 -9.42
N MET A 111 -0.93 0.27 -9.58
CA MET A 111 -0.89 -1.18 -9.35
C MET A 111 -1.38 -1.52 -7.93
N SER A 112 -0.91 -0.78 -6.92
CA SER A 112 -1.33 -0.93 -5.53
C SER A 112 -2.83 -0.77 -5.34
N ILE A 113 -3.41 0.31 -5.87
CA ILE A 113 -4.84 0.60 -5.81
C ILE A 113 -5.64 -0.50 -6.52
N TYR A 114 -5.22 -0.91 -7.71
CA TYR A 114 -5.95 -1.91 -8.51
C TYR A 114 -5.95 -3.26 -7.81
N VAL A 115 -4.79 -3.75 -7.38
CA VAL A 115 -4.66 -5.05 -6.69
C VAL A 115 -5.47 -5.07 -5.40
N ALA A 116 -5.41 -4.00 -4.59
CA ALA A 116 -6.18 -3.91 -3.36
C ALA A 116 -7.69 -3.94 -3.63
N SER A 117 -8.16 -3.15 -4.59
CA SER A 117 -9.59 -3.02 -4.92
C SER A 117 -10.16 -4.30 -5.52
N LEU A 118 -9.44 -4.92 -6.45
CA LEU A 118 -9.80 -6.21 -7.05
C LEU A 118 -9.83 -7.31 -5.98
N THR A 119 -8.84 -7.35 -5.09
CA THR A 119 -8.82 -8.35 -3.99
C THR A 119 -9.98 -8.14 -3.01
N ALA A 120 -10.33 -6.89 -2.69
CA ALA A 120 -11.49 -6.58 -1.87
C ALA A 120 -12.80 -6.99 -2.54
N ALA A 121 -12.97 -6.69 -3.83
CA ALA A 121 -14.13 -7.10 -4.61
C ALA A 121 -14.26 -8.63 -4.69
N PHE A 122 -13.15 -9.36 -4.86
CA PHE A 122 -13.15 -10.84 -4.76
C PHE A 122 -13.59 -11.31 -3.38
N LYS A 123 -13.06 -10.70 -2.31
CA LYS A 123 -13.44 -11.06 -0.93
C LYS A 123 -14.94 -10.91 -0.68
N ILE A 124 -15.56 -9.87 -1.23
CA ILE A 124 -16.99 -9.56 -1.08
C ILE A 124 -17.85 -10.46 -1.97
N SER A 125 -17.58 -10.47 -3.28
CA SER A 125 -18.45 -11.10 -4.29
C SER A 125 -18.19 -12.57 -4.53
N LYS A 126 -16.98 -13.06 -4.19
CA LYS A 126 -16.44 -14.38 -4.57
C LYS A 126 -16.29 -14.58 -6.09
N ASP A 127 -16.45 -13.53 -6.89
CA ASP A 127 -16.24 -13.59 -8.33
C ASP A 127 -14.74 -13.71 -8.65
N ARG A 128 -14.35 -14.84 -9.24
CA ARG A 128 -12.96 -15.18 -9.51
C ARG A 128 -12.29 -14.24 -10.52
N ARG A 129 -13.05 -13.54 -11.36
CA ARG A 129 -12.49 -12.59 -12.34
C ARG A 129 -11.64 -11.51 -11.66
N TYR A 130 -12.07 -11.02 -10.49
CA TYR A 130 -11.29 -10.04 -9.73
C TYR A 130 -9.98 -10.62 -9.19
N ALA A 131 -10.02 -11.84 -8.66
CA ALA A 131 -8.82 -12.51 -8.15
C ALA A 131 -7.80 -12.78 -9.27
N GLU A 132 -8.28 -13.31 -10.40
CA GLU A 132 -7.46 -13.61 -11.57
C GLU A 132 -6.79 -12.34 -12.12
N HIS A 133 -7.53 -11.22 -12.19
CA HIS A 133 -6.97 -9.95 -12.64
C HIS A 133 -5.99 -9.34 -11.63
N ALA A 134 -6.26 -9.44 -10.32
CA ALA A 134 -5.30 -9.04 -9.28
C ALA A 134 -3.99 -9.83 -9.39
N VAL A 135 -4.07 -11.15 -9.59
CA VAL A 135 -2.90 -12.01 -9.80
C VAL A 135 -2.14 -11.62 -11.06
N LYS A 136 -2.84 -11.26 -12.15
CA LYS A 136 -2.20 -10.76 -13.38
C LYS A 136 -1.33 -9.53 -13.10
N HIS A 137 -1.86 -8.52 -12.41
CA HIS A 137 -1.09 -7.32 -12.00
C HIS A 137 0.12 -7.67 -11.13
N LEU A 138 -0.07 -8.55 -10.14
CA LEU A 138 1.00 -9.00 -9.24
C LEU A 138 2.12 -9.73 -9.99
N LYS A 139 1.78 -10.63 -10.93
CA LYS A 139 2.80 -11.37 -11.70
C LYS A 139 3.61 -10.46 -12.60
N THR A 140 2.95 -9.54 -13.31
CA THR A 140 3.64 -8.58 -14.16
C THR A 140 4.63 -7.72 -13.36
N TRP A 141 4.27 -7.35 -12.12
CA TRP A 141 5.13 -6.51 -11.28
C TRP A 141 6.26 -7.28 -10.57
N PHE A 142 6.02 -8.51 -10.13
CA PHE A 142 6.93 -9.21 -9.19
C PHE A 142 7.59 -10.47 -9.76
N VAL A 143 7.05 -11.06 -10.82
CA VAL A 143 7.42 -12.42 -11.26
C VAL A 143 7.93 -12.45 -12.69
N ASP A 144 7.19 -11.87 -13.62
CA ASP A 144 7.45 -12.00 -15.05
C ASP A 144 8.77 -11.29 -15.41
N GLU A 145 9.79 -12.04 -15.85
CA GLU A 145 11.19 -11.57 -15.99
C GLU A 145 11.33 -10.31 -16.87
N GLU A 146 10.53 -10.21 -17.94
CA GLU A 146 10.61 -9.09 -18.88
C GLU A 146 10.09 -7.77 -18.29
N THR A 147 9.26 -7.84 -17.24
CA THR A 147 8.47 -6.73 -16.70
C THR A 147 8.66 -6.47 -15.22
N LYS A 148 9.16 -7.46 -14.46
CA LYS A 148 9.23 -7.38 -13.00
C LYS A 148 10.10 -6.21 -12.55
N MET A 149 9.70 -5.58 -11.46
CA MET A 149 10.60 -4.71 -10.71
C MET A 149 11.65 -5.56 -9.99
N ASN A 150 12.91 -5.16 -9.97
CA ASN A 150 13.93 -5.79 -9.14
C ASN A 150 13.64 -5.50 -7.65
N PRO A 151 13.90 -6.45 -6.72
CA PRO A 151 13.59 -6.30 -5.30
C PRO A 151 14.62 -5.41 -4.58
N SER A 152 14.79 -4.17 -5.06
CA SER A 152 15.61 -3.12 -4.44
C SER A 152 15.11 -1.73 -4.84
N MET A 153 15.51 -0.71 -4.10
CA MET A 153 15.25 0.70 -4.43
C MET A 153 16.55 1.51 -4.53
N ASN A 154 17.57 0.91 -5.15
CA ASN A 154 18.90 1.48 -5.29
C ASN A 154 18.94 2.81 -6.07
N PHE A 155 17.93 3.07 -6.91
CA PHE A 155 17.86 4.27 -7.72
C PHE A 155 16.66 5.17 -7.38
N ALA A 156 16.10 5.00 -6.18
CA ALA A 156 15.00 5.82 -5.70
C ALA A 156 15.48 7.17 -5.15
N GLN A 157 14.71 8.21 -5.44
CA GLN A 157 14.98 9.61 -5.10
C GLN A 157 16.39 10.07 -5.44
N ALA A 158 16.85 9.73 -6.65
CA ALA A 158 18.07 10.24 -7.24
C ALA A 158 18.08 11.78 -7.26
N ILE A 159 19.28 12.35 -7.24
CA ILE A 159 19.48 13.80 -7.33
C ILE A 159 20.56 14.06 -8.37
N LYS A 160 20.21 14.76 -9.45
CA LYS A 160 21.15 15.09 -10.53
C LYS A 160 22.40 15.79 -9.99
N GLY A 161 23.57 15.24 -10.31
CA GLY A 161 24.87 15.74 -9.90
C GLY A 161 25.27 15.43 -8.45
N ILE A 162 24.45 14.67 -7.69
CA ILE A 162 24.75 14.31 -6.29
C ILE A 162 24.76 12.80 -6.08
N CYS A 163 23.67 12.10 -6.41
CA CYS A 163 23.58 10.65 -6.20
C CYS A 163 22.57 10.00 -7.14
N SER A 164 22.79 8.72 -7.44
CA SER A 164 21.90 7.90 -8.27
C SER A 164 20.69 7.34 -7.52
N GLY A 165 20.71 7.40 -6.18
CA GLY A 165 19.64 7.00 -5.28
C GLY A 165 20.04 7.29 -3.83
N ARG A 166 19.14 7.06 -2.87
CA ARG A 166 19.39 7.30 -1.43
C ARG A 166 18.35 6.61 -0.55
N GLY A 167 18.67 6.43 0.74
CA GLY A 167 17.81 5.78 1.73
C GLY A 167 16.39 6.33 1.80
N VAL A 168 16.25 7.66 1.85
CA VAL A 168 14.94 8.34 1.84
C VAL A 168 14.06 8.06 0.61
N GLY A 169 14.60 7.46 -0.45
CA GLY A 169 13.83 6.98 -1.58
C GLY A 169 12.95 5.78 -1.27
N LEU A 170 13.24 5.02 -0.22
CA LEU A 170 12.47 3.84 0.18
C LEU A 170 11.03 4.19 0.60
N ILE A 171 10.76 5.43 1.02
CA ILE A 171 9.39 5.91 1.27
C ILE A 171 8.49 5.84 0.03
N ASP A 172 9.05 5.88 -1.18
CA ASP A 172 8.25 5.74 -2.41
C ASP A 172 7.61 4.33 -2.50
N GLY A 173 8.20 3.35 -1.81
CA GLY A 173 7.79 1.96 -1.76
C GLY A 173 6.59 1.68 -0.85
N ILE A 174 6.06 2.67 -0.12
CA ILE A 174 4.87 2.48 0.75
C ILE A 174 3.68 1.87 0.02
N HIS A 175 3.59 2.07 -1.30
CA HIS A 175 2.55 1.51 -2.13
C HIS A 175 2.63 -0.02 -2.29
N LEU A 176 3.73 -0.67 -1.92
CA LEU A 176 3.88 -2.12 -1.98
C LEU A 176 3.25 -2.85 -0.77
N VAL A 177 2.85 -2.12 0.29
CA VAL A 177 2.18 -2.67 1.48
C VAL A 177 0.85 -3.32 1.15
N GLU A 178 -0.02 -2.63 0.40
CA GLU A 178 -1.33 -3.16 0.02
C GLU A 178 -1.24 -4.39 -0.90
N PRO A 179 -0.37 -4.43 -1.94
CA PRO A 179 -0.08 -5.64 -2.70
C PRO A 179 0.38 -6.81 -1.82
N ALA A 180 1.28 -6.59 -0.86
CA ALA A 180 1.73 -7.64 0.05
C ALA A 180 0.56 -8.21 0.89
N ARG A 181 -0.32 -7.32 1.38
CA ARG A 181 -1.54 -7.71 2.10
C ARG A 181 -2.51 -8.48 1.20
N ALA A 182 -2.73 -8.00 -0.02
CA ALA A 182 -3.59 -8.61 -1.00
C ALA A 182 -3.16 -10.04 -1.33
N VAL A 183 -1.85 -10.30 -1.49
CA VAL A 183 -1.31 -11.65 -1.74
C VAL A 183 -1.72 -12.63 -0.63
N SER A 184 -1.63 -12.23 0.64
CA SER A 184 -2.10 -13.07 1.76
C SER A 184 -3.60 -13.32 1.73
N VAL A 185 -4.40 -12.27 1.45
CA VAL A 185 -5.86 -12.39 1.38
C VAL A 185 -6.30 -13.31 0.23
N LEU A 186 -5.70 -13.14 -0.94
CA LEU A 186 -5.93 -14.01 -2.11
C LEU A 186 -5.59 -15.46 -1.77
N LYS A 187 -4.47 -15.71 -1.09
CA LYS A 187 -4.07 -17.06 -0.66
C LYS A 187 -5.09 -17.68 0.30
N THR A 188 -5.49 -16.94 1.33
CA THR A 188 -6.50 -17.42 2.31
C THR A 188 -7.85 -17.74 1.65
N LEU A 189 -8.24 -16.99 0.62
CA LEU A 189 -9.52 -17.14 -0.07
C LEU A 189 -9.48 -18.07 -1.29
N GLY A 190 -8.33 -18.69 -1.61
CA GLY A 190 -8.18 -19.53 -2.80
C GLY A 190 -8.26 -18.77 -4.15
N GLY A 191 -7.89 -17.49 -4.13
CA GLY A 191 -7.84 -16.60 -5.30
C GLY A 191 -6.50 -16.61 -6.05
N ILE A 192 -5.46 -17.24 -5.50
CA ILE A 192 -4.14 -17.41 -6.10
C ILE A 192 -3.66 -18.84 -5.90
N ASP A 193 -2.96 -19.39 -6.90
CA ASP A 193 -2.36 -20.72 -6.81
C ASP A 193 -1.03 -20.71 -6.02
N ASP A 194 -0.57 -21.90 -5.62
CA ASP A 194 0.63 -22.04 -4.78
C ASP A 194 1.92 -21.62 -5.50
N ARG A 195 1.98 -21.79 -6.82
CA ARG A 195 3.15 -21.43 -7.62
C ARG A 195 3.32 -19.91 -7.64
N ASP A 196 2.27 -19.20 -8.00
CA ASP A 196 2.27 -17.74 -8.13
C ASP A 196 2.40 -17.09 -6.74
N PHE A 197 1.74 -17.62 -5.71
CA PHE A 197 1.95 -17.19 -4.33
C PHE A 197 3.40 -17.32 -3.88
N THR A 198 4.04 -18.47 -4.13
CA THR A 198 5.43 -18.72 -3.74
C THR A 198 6.39 -17.78 -4.48
N ALA A 199 6.16 -17.55 -5.77
CA ALA A 199 6.98 -16.64 -6.58
C ALA A 199 6.91 -15.20 -6.08
N ILE A 200 5.71 -14.70 -5.77
CA ILE A 200 5.53 -13.34 -5.24
C ILE A 200 6.09 -13.22 -3.82
N LYS A 201 5.85 -14.22 -2.95
CA LYS A 201 6.43 -14.26 -1.59
C LYS A 201 7.95 -14.19 -1.65
N LYS A 202 8.58 -14.90 -2.60
CA LYS A 202 10.05 -14.86 -2.81
C LYS A 202 10.54 -13.45 -3.13
N TRP A 203 9.83 -12.69 -3.97
CA TRP A 203 10.19 -11.31 -4.27
C TRP A 203 10.19 -10.44 -2.99
N PHE A 204 9.13 -10.54 -2.18
CA PHE A 204 9.05 -9.81 -0.91
C PHE A 204 10.08 -10.27 0.12
N THR A 205 10.47 -11.56 0.12
CA THR A 205 11.59 -12.04 0.93
C THR A 205 12.89 -11.34 0.55
N GLN A 206 13.19 -11.26 -0.75
CA GLN A 206 14.40 -10.58 -1.25
C GLN A 206 14.36 -9.07 -0.97
N PHE A 207 13.20 -8.44 -1.13
CA PHE A 207 13.06 -7.01 -0.87
C PHE A 207 13.22 -6.68 0.63
N LEU A 208 12.64 -7.49 1.52
CA LEU A 208 12.81 -7.34 2.97
C LEU A 208 14.27 -7.57 3.40
N GLU A 209 14.96 -8.54 2.80
CA GLU A 209 16.39 -8.75 3.01
C GLU A 209 17.19 -7.50 2.60
N TRP A 210 16.93 -6.96 1.41
CA TRP A 210 17.57 -5.71 0.96
C TRP A 210 17.26 -4.54 1.92
N MET A 211 15.99 -4.36 2.33
CA MET A 211 15.58 -3.29 3.26
C MET A 211 16.29 -3.35 4.62
N THR A 212 16.67 -4.54 5.08
CA THR A 212 17.21 -4.75 6.42
C THR A 212 18.74 -4.84 6.46
N THR A 213 19.38 -4.99 5.30
CA THR A 213 20.83 -5.22 5.20
C THR A 213 21.56 -4.17 4.34
N HIS A 214 20.90 -3.59 3.33
CA HIS A 214 21.51 -2.58 2.48
C HIS A 214 21.59 -1.23 3.19
N GLU A 215 22.65 -0.46 2.92
CA GLU A 215 22.90 0.84 3.57
C GLU A 215 21.73 1.83 3.41
N TYR A 216 21.03 1.81 2.27
CA TYR A 216 19.85 2.65 2.03
C TYR A 216 18.65 2.23 2.87
N GLY A 217 18.43 0.92 3.03
CA GLY A 217 17.38 0.40 3.91
C GLY A 217 17.65 0.75 5.38
N ILE A 218 18.91 0.65 5.80
CA ILE A 218 19.36 1.02 7.15
C ILE A 218 19.24 2.54 7.36
N ASP A 219 19.69 3.37 6.41
CA ASP A 219 19.57 4.83 6.49
C ASP A 219 18.11 5.27 6.68
N GLU A 220 17.18 4.65 5.94
CA GLU A 220 15.75 4.93 6.08
C GLU A 220 15.20 4.49 7.45
N ARG A 221 15.57 3.30 7.91
CA ARG A 221 15.18 2.75 9.22
C ARG A 221 15.59 3.68 10.35
N GLU A 222 16.80 4.23 10.31
CA GLU A 222 17.36 5.08 11.36
C GLU A 222 16.85 6.53 11.34
N ARG A 223 15.98 6.89 10.38
CA ARG A 223 15.39 8.25 10.33
C ARG A 223 14.45 8.47 11.52
N LYS A 224 14.66 9.59 12.21
CA LYS A 224 13.88 10.00 13.41
C LYS A 224 12.63 10.82 13.07
N ASN A 225 12.00 10.55 11.92
CA ASN A 225 10.81 11.25 11.44
C ASN A 225 9.88 10.24 10.74
N ASN A 226 8.94 10.73 9.91
CA ASN A 226 7.98 9.88 9.20
C ASN A 226 8.63 8.77 8.34
N HIS A 227 9.86 8.94 7.88
CA HIS A 227 10.57 7.92 7.09
C HIS A 227 10.80 6.63 7.88
N GLY A 228 11.26 6.74 9.14
CA GLY A 228 11.45 5.56 9.99
C GLY A 228 10.13 4.86 10.31
N SER A 229 9.06 5.62 10.56
CA SER A 229 7.71 5.05 10.74
C SER A 229 7.19 4.34 9.48
N ALA A 230 7.42 4.93 8.30
CA ALA A 230 7.06 4.33 7.02
C ALA A 230 7.87 3.06 6.74
N TRP A 231 9.16 3.04 7.12
CA TRP A 231 9.99 1.84 7.05
C TRP A 231 9.42 0.71 7.90
N VAL A 232 9.04 0.99 9.16
CA VAL A 232 8.47 -0.03 10.07
C VAL A 232 7.18 -0.61 9.52
N MET A 233 6.27 0.23 9.01
CA MET A 233 5.01 -0.21 8.39
C MET A 233 5.28 -1.18 7.23
N GLN A 234 6.22 -0.84 6.35
CA GLN A 234 6.60 -1.66 5.21
C GLN A 234 7.24 -2.99 5.66
N ALA A 235 8.27 -2.93 6.51
CA ALA A 235 8.99 -4.10 7.00
C ALA A 235 8.07 -5.08 7.74
N ALA A 236 7.15 -4.58 8.58
CA ALA A 236 6.21 -5.41 9.30
C ALA A 236 5.26 -6.18 8.37
N GLU A 237 4.72 -5.53 7.33
CA GLU A 237 3.82 -6.20 6.39
C GLU A 237 4.56 -7.23 5.53
N TYR A 238 5.77 -6.92 5.08
CA TYR A 238 6.57 -7.85 4.28
C TYR A 238 7.05 -9.02 5.14
N ALA A 239 7.43 -8.78 6.40
CA ALA A 239 7.78 -9.84 7.34
C ALA A 239 6.58 -10.75 7.62
N ARG A 240 5.36 -10.19 7.74
CA ARG A 240 4.12 -10.96 7.90
C ARG A 240 3.85 -11.85 6.68
N LEU A 241 3.95 -11.32 5.45
CA LEU A 241 3.75 -12.11 4.22
C LEU A 241 4.81 -13.21 4.08
N THR A 242 6.05 -12.90 4.43
CA THR A 242 7.20 -13.82 4.29
C THR A 242 7.34 -14.80 5.45
N GLU A 243 6.49 -14.67 6.49
CA GLU A 243 6.56 -15.45 7.74
C GLU A 243 7.92 -15.29 8.46
N ASN A 244 8.53 -14.11 8.36
CA ASN A 244 9.80 -13.80 9.00
C ASN A 244 9.59 -13.33 10.45
N GLU A 245 9.50 -14.28 11.39
CA GLU A 245 9.29 -13.98 12.81
C GLU A 245 10.39 -13.12 13.44
N GLN A 246 11.63 -13.22 12.95
CA GLN A 246 12.74 -12.45 13.50
C GLN A 246 12.52 -10.95 13.26
N GLN A 247 12.10 -10.58 12.05
CA GLN A 247 11.81 -9.19 11.70
C GLN A 247 10.52 -8.67 12.36
N LEU A 248 9.55 -9.54 12.65
CA LEU A 248 8.33 -9.15 13.38
C LEU A 248 8.56 -8.85 14.87
N LYS A 249 9.65 -9.37 15.45
CA LYS A 249 10.00 -9.19 16.87
C LYS A 249 10.93 -8.00 17.12
N TYR A 250 11.42 -7.36 16.05
CA TYR A 250 12.25 -6.16 16.10
C TYR A 250 11.43 -4.95 16.57
#